data_AF-A0A6G8I7G6-F1
#
_entry.id   AF-A0A6G8I7G6-F1
#
_cell.length_a   1.000
_cell.length_b   1.000
_cell.length_c   1.000
_cell.angle_alpha   90.00
_cell.angle_beta   90.00
_cell.angle_gamma   90.00
#
_symmetry.space_group_name_H-M   'P 1'
#
loop_
_entity.id
_entity.type
_entity.pdbx_description
1 polymer ?
#
loop_
_entity_poly.entity_id
_entity_poly.type
_entity_poly.pdbx_seq_one_letter_code
_entity_poly.pdbx_strand_id
1 'polypeptide(L)'
;MSAKQLKEAFANQKLNSAVVEIDGVGKVLIRELTFGDIEHLDSSGTQDGNARNLALALYSEDGKERIFDPDNQDDVEIIKGLSNRMVNRIAGALQVKN
;
A
#
# COMPACT_ATOMS: atom_id res chain seq x y z
N MET A 1 4.98 -26.51 -17.08
CA MET A 1 3.93 -25.50 -17.37
C MET A 1 4.19 -24.90 -18.73
N SER A 2 3.16 -24.72 -19.57
CA SER A 2 3.28 -24.02 -20.85
C SER A 2 3.16 -22.50 -20.66
N ALA A 3 3.59 -21.73 -21.66
CA ALA A 3 3.47 -20.26 -21.64
C ALA A 3 2.00 -19.79 -21.47
N LYS A 4 1.03 -20.55 -21.98
CA LYS A 4 -0.41 -20.28 -21.79
C LYS A 4 -0.82 -20.43 -20.32
N GLN A 5 -0.40 -21.53 -19.68
CA GLN A 5 -0.69 -21.79 -18.27
C GLN A 5 -0.05 -20.74 -17.34
N LEU A 6 1.15 -20.27 -17.66
CA LEU A 6 1.81 -19.20 -16.90
C LEU A 6 1.04 -17.87 -17.00
N LYS A 7 0.59 -17.49 -18.20
CA LYS A 7 -0.20 -16.27 -18.39
C LYS A 7 -1.52 -16.32 -17.64
N GLU A 8 -2.21 -17.46 -17.67
CA GLU A 8 -3.43 -17.68 -16.91
C GLU A 8 -3.17 -17.63 -15.40
N ALA A 9 -2.05 -18.19 -14.92
CA ALA A 9 -1.68 -18.12 -13.51
C ALA A 9 -1.43 -16.66 -13.05
N PHE A 10 -0.69 -15.87 -13.82
CA PHE A 10 -0.48 -14.45 -13.50
C PHE A 10 -1.76 -13.62 -13.56
N ALA A 11 -2.64 -13.86 -14.54
CA ALA A 11 -3.91 -13.16 -14.65
C ALA A 11 -4.87 -13.47 -13.50
N ASN A 12 -4.76 -14.66 -12.91
CA ASN A 12 -5.58 -15.10 -11.78
C ASN A 12 -4.96 -14.78 -10.42
N GLN A 13 -3.72 -14.27 -10.39
CA GLN A 13 -3.07 -13.87 -9.15
C GLN A 13 -3.76 -12.62 -8.60
N LYS A 14 -4.48 -12.80 -7.49
CA LYS A 14 -5.09 -11.67 -6.78
C LYS A 14 -4.01 -11.00 -5.92
N LEU A 15 -3.93 -9.68 -6.02
CA LEU A 15 -3.11 -8.87 -5.13
C LEU A 15 -3.58 -9.03 -3.70
N ASN A 16 -2.64 -9.09 -2.78
CA ASN A 16 -2.99 -9.11 -1.37
C ASN A 16 -3.55 -7.75 -0.95
N SER A 17 -4.58 -7.79 -0.12
CA SER A 17 -5.13 -6.60 0.50
C SER A 17 -5.73 -6.91 1.87
N ALA A 18 -5.75 -5.93 2.76
CA ALA A 18 -6.25 -6.06 4.11
C ALA A 18 -6.91 -4.75 4.57
N VAL A 19 -8.06 -4.87 5.23
CA VAL A 19 -8.69 -3.72 5.90
C VAL A 19 -8.15 -3.64 7.32
N VAL A 20 -7.72 -2.45 7.72
CA VAL A 20 -7.17 -2.16 9.05
C VAL A 20 -7.97 -1.04 9.69
N GLU A 21 -8.42 -1.28 10.90
CA GLU A 21 -8.98 -0.23 11.76
C GLU A 21 -7.85 0.50 12.49
N ILE A 22 -7.80 1.82 12.32
CA ILE A 22 -6.84 2.73 12.92
C ILE A 22 -7.59 3.61 13.93
N ASP A 23 -7.14 3.56 15.19
CA ASP A 23 -7.76 4.30 16.30
C ASP A 23 -7.76 5.81 15.99
N GLY A 24 -8.94 6.43 16.06
CA GLY A 24 -9.12 7.86 15.79
C GLY A 24 -9.18 8.26 14.31
N VAL A 25 -9.00 7.32 13.37
CA VAL A 25 -9.09 7.56 11.92
C VAL A 25 -10.23 6.76 11.29
N GLY A 26 -10.40 5.50 11.68
CA GLY A 26 -11.38 4.58 11.11
C GLY A 26 -10.73 3.47 10.29
N LYS A 27 -11.50 2.86 9.38
CA LYS A 27 -11.04 1.73 8.57
C LYS A 27 -10.42 2.20 7.26
N VAL A 28 -9.28 1.62 6.93
CA VAL A 28 -8.55 1.85 5.68
C VAL A 28 -8.22 0.52 5.02
N LEU A 29 -8.24 0.47 3.69
CA LEU A 29 -7.75 -0.66 2.93
C LEU A 29 -6.26 -0.45 2.62
N ILE A 30 -5.46 -1.47 2.85
CA ILE A 30 -4.07 -1.52 2.41
C ILE A 30 -3.98 -2.58 1.31
N ARG A 31 -3.37 -2.23 0.18
CA ARG A 31 -3.15 -3.16 -0.93
C ARG A 31 -1.67 -3.37 -1.22
N GLU A 32 -1.35 -4.53 -1.75
CA GLU A 32 -0.06 -4.82 -2.37
C GLU A 32 0.15 -3.93 -3.61
N LEU A 33 1.37 -3.42 -3.76
CA LEU A 33 1.75 -2.57 -4.88
C LEU A 33 1.94 -3.40 -6.15
N THR A 34 1.45 -2.87 -7.25
CA THR A 34 1.52 -3.49 -8.57
C THR A 34 2.72 -3.00 -9.36
N PHE A 35 3.01 -3.66 -10.47
CA PHE A 35 4.02 -3.19 -11.42
C PHE A 35 3.66 -1.80 -12.00
N GLY A 36 2.37 -1.45 -12.10
CA GLY A 36 1.93 -0.12 -12.52
C GLY A 36 2.22 0.98 -11.48
N ASP A 37 2.39 0.62 -10.22
CA ASP A 37 2.76 1.57 -9.16
C ASP A 37 4.29 1.82 -9.15
N ILE A 38 5.09 1.06 -9.92
CA ILE A 38 6.57 1.18 -9.93
C ILE A 38 7.05 2.54 -10.38
N GLU A 39 6.34 3.21 -11.28
CA GLU A 39 6.71 4.56 -11.74
C GLU A 39 6.73 5.59 -10.60
N HIS A 40 5.97 5.32 -9.53
CA HIS A 40 5.85 6.18 -8.36
C HIS A 40 6.54 5.55 -7.12
N LEU A 41 7.05 4.32 -7.24
CA LEU A 41 7.73 3.61 -6.17
C LEU A 41 9.10 4.23 -5.93
N ASP A 42 9.31 4.74 -4.72
CA ASP A 42 10.56 5.35 -4.33
C ASP A 42 11.40 4.34 -3.53
N SER A 43 12.46 3.84 -4.16
CA SER A 43 13.35 2.83 -3.58
C SER A 43 14.56 3.42 -2.84
N SER A 44 14.59 4.74 -2.61
CA SER A 44 15.70 5.43 -1.94
C SER A 44 16.00 4.94 -0.52
N GLY A 45 15.06 4.21 0.10
CA GLY A 45 15.17 3.75 1.49
C GLY A 45 15.12 4.91 2.51
N THR A 46 14.79 6.11 2.05
CA THR A 46 14.62 7.29 2.90
C THR A 46 13.25 7.29 3.56
N GLN A 47 13.07 8.15 4.57
CA GLN A 47 11.75 8.35 5.17
C GLN A 47 10.71 8.83 4.15
N ASP A 48 11.11 9.72 3.23
CA ASP A 48 10.24 10.23 2.18
C ASP A 48 9.85 9.12 1.20
N GLY A 49 10.81 8.30 0.77
CA GLY A 49 10.52 7.17 -0.11
C GLY A 49 9.57 6.15 0.54
N ASN A 50 9.77 5.85 1.83
CA ASN A 50 8.87 4.99 2.59
C ASN A 50 7.46 5.59 2.72
N ALA A 51 7.36 6.91 2.94
CA ALA A 51 6.08 7.60 3.03
C ALA A 51 5.32 7.60 1.70
N ARG A 52 6.01 7.83 0.58
CA ARG A 52 5.43 7.72 -0.78
C ARG A 52 4.92 6.32 -1.08
N ASN A 53 5.70 5.30 -0.74
CA ASN A 53 5.30 3.90 -0.92
C ASN A 53 4.06 3.55 -0.07
N LEU A 54 3.94 4.11 1.14
CA LEU A 54 2.74 3.97 1.96
C LEU A 54 1.53 4.70 1.36
N ALA A 55 1.72 5.91 0.81
CA ALA A 55 0.65 6.65 0.13
C ALA A 55 0.06 5.83 -1.03
N LEU A 56 0.92 5.17 -1.82
CA LEU A 56 0.50 4.29 -2.92
C LEU A 56 -0.31 3.07 -2.48
N ALA A 57 -0.14 2.61 -1.24
CA ALA A 57 -0.76 1.39 -0.72
C ALA A 57 -2.08 1.64 0.01
N LEU A 58 -2.36 2.87 0.45
CA LEU A 58 -3.50 3.22 1.31
C LEU A 58 -4.72 3.71 0.53
N TYR A 59 -5.83 3.03 0.72
CA TYR A 59 -7.11 3.27 0.06
C TYR A 59 -8.26 3.38 1.06
N SER A 60 -9.36 3.99 0.63
CA SER A 60 -10.66 3.93 1.30
C SER A 60 -11.05 2.47 1.62
N GLU A 61 -11.90 2.24 2.63
CA GLU A 61 -12.34 0.88 3.02
C GLU A 61 -12.91 0.08 1.83
N ASP A 62 -13.56 0.75 0.88
CA ASP A 62 -14.13 0.14 -0.32
C ASP A 62 -13.13 -0.01 -1.49
N GLY A 63 -11.89 0.46 -1.31
CA GLY A 63 -10.78 0.30 -2.26
C GLY A 63 -10.88 1.16 -3.52
N LYS A 64 -11.81 2.11 -3.60
CA LYS A 64 -12.05 2.90 -4.81
C LYS A 64 -11.13 4.12 -4.92
N GLU A 65 -10.77 4.72 -3.79
CA GLU A 65 -10.04 5.97 -3.74
C GLU A 65 -8.76 5.81 -2.93
N ARG A 66 -7.66 6.36 -3.43
CA ARG A 66 -6.41 6.46 -2.68
C ARG A 66 -6.55 7.59 -1.65
N ILE A 67 -6.10 7.34 -0.41
CA ILE A 67 -6.26 8.31 0.68
C ILE A 67 -5.26 9.46 0.55
N PHE A 68 -4.04 9.16 0.07
CA PHE A 68 -2.94 10.11 -0.03
C PHE A 68 -2.37 10.14 -1.45
N ASP A 69 -1.93 11.30 -1.89
CA ASP A 69 -1.19 11.48 -3.13
C ASP A 69 0.33 11.38 -2.88
N PRO A 70 1.05 10.39 -3.45
CA PRO A 70 2.50 10.26 -3.28
C PRO A 70 3.30 11.45 -3.84
N ASP A 71 2.73 12.22 -4.77
CA ASP A 71 3.39 13.37 -5.39
C ASP A 71 3.08 14.67 -4.64
N ASN A 72 2.12 14.66 -3.70
CA ASN A 72 1.80 15.77 -2.83
C ASN A 72 2.70 15.78 -1.59
N GLN A 73 3.47 16.84 -1.41
CA GLN A 73 4.40 16.97 -0.29
C GLN A 73 3.71 17.05 1.08
N ASP A 74 2.53 17.68 1.17
CA ASP A 74 1.79 17.79 2.44
C ASP A 74 1.32 16.41 2.90
N ASP A 75 0.84 15.58 1.97
CA ASP A 75 0.43 14.20 2.25
C ASP A 75 1.62 13.33 2.70
N VAL A 76 2.78 13.49 2.06
CA VAL A 76 4.02 12.82 2.47
C VAL A 76 4.44 13.21 3.89
N GLU A 77 4.35 14.49 4.25
CA GLU A 77 4.67 14.94 5.61
C GLU A 77 3.67 14.42 6.66
N ILE A 78 2.37 14.32 6.31
CA ILE A 78 1.36 13.68 7.19
C ILE A 78 1.75 12.23 7.49
N ILE A 79 2.15 11.46 6.46
CA ILE A 79 2.54 10.06 6.61
C ILE A 79 3.81 9.93 7.46
N LYS A 80 4.79 10.83 7.26
CA LYS A 80 6.01 10.88 8.08
C LYS A 80 5.72 11.17 9.56
N GLY A 81 4.64 11.90 9.84
CA GLY A 81 4.16 12.18 11.19
C GLY A 81 3.47 11.00 11.88
N LEU A 82 3.19 9.90 11.17
CA LEU A 82 2.52 8.73 11.76
C LEU A 82 3.41 8.09 12.83
N SER A 83 2.78 7.70 13.94
CA SER A 83 3.50 6.98 14.99
C SER A 83 3.99 5.61 14.48
N ASN A 84 5.15 5.17 15.00
CA ASN A 84 5.69 3.83 14.72
C ASN A 84 4.66 2.71 14.96
N ARG A 85 3.73 2.89 15.92
CA ARG A 85 2.65 1.94 16.18
C ARG A 85 1.70 1.82 14.99
N MET A 86 1.32 2.95 14.39
CA MET A 86 0.45 2.97 13.21
C MET A 86 1.16 2.37 12.00
N VAL A 87 2.42 2.75 11.77
CA VAL A 87 3.24 2.20 10.68
C VAL A 87 3.37 0.67 10.80
N ASN A 88 3.67 0.15 12.00
CA ASN A 88 3.76 -1.29 12.22
C ASN A 88 2.42 -2.02 12.03
N ARG A 89 1.30 -1.38 12.38
CA ARG A 89 -0.05 -1.95 12.19
C ARG A 89 -0.41 -2.03 10.70
N ILE A 90 -0.05 -1.00 9.93
CA ILE A 90 -0.21 -0.96 8.47
C ILE A 90 0.69 -2.02 7.81
N ALA A 91 1.97 -2.04 8.14
CA ALA A 91 2.94 -2.99 7.58
C ALA A 91 2.58 -4.46 7.91
N GLY A 92 2.14 -4.73 9.15
CA GLY A 92 1.75 -6.06 9.58
C GLY A 92 0.50 -6.60 8.88
N ALA A 93 -0.41 -5.72 8.45
CA ALA A 93 -1.68 -6.15 7.87
C ALA A 93 -1.54 -6.88 6.52
N LEU A 94 -0.51 -6.55 5.73
CA LEU A 94 -0.20 -7.29 4.50
C LEU A 94 0.56 -8.60 4.77
N GLN A 95 1.24 -8.71 5.92
CA GLN A 95 2.04 -9.90 6.27
C GLN A 95 1.20 -11.04 6.86
N VAL A 96 0.03 -10.74 7.45
CA VAL A 96 -0.82 -11.73 8.14
C VAL A 96 -1.58 -12.67 7.20
N LYS A 97 -1.48 -12.49 5.86
CA LYS A 97 -2.20 -13.31 4.87
C LYS A 97 -1.37 -14.42 4.19
N ASN A 98 -0.21 -14.78 4.73
CA ASN A 98 0.57 -15.95 4.29
C ASN A 98 0.42 -17.12 5.27
#